data_AF-A0A2M7ZH97-F1
#
_entry.id   AF-A0A2M7ZH97-F1
#
_cell.length_a   1.000
_cell.length_b   1.000
_cell.length_c   1.000
_cell.angle_alpha   90.00
_cell.angle_beta   90.00
_cell.angle_gamma   90.00
#
_symmetry.space_group_name_H-M   'P 1'
#
loop_
_entity.id
_entity.type
_entity.pdbx_description
1 polymer ?
#
loop_
_entity_poly.entity_id
_entity_poly.type
_entity_poly.pdbx_seq_one_letter_code
_entity_poly.pdbx_strand_id
1 'polypeptide(L)' 'MMNGFGWGGMWFGWIFWLLLLAVIIWAVVTIVNRNQGHGSNRYFPAHEDALEILKKRYARGEITREQFEQMKKDLNS' A
#
# COMPACT_ATOMS: atom_id res chain seq x y z
N MET A 1 -5.37 -54.08 1.34
CA MET A 1 -5.66 -53.24 0.15
C MET A 1 -6.82 -52.34 0.57
N MET A 2 -6.63 -51.04 0.81
CA MET A 2 -6.84 -50.02 -0.22
C MET A 2 -6.17 -48.71 0.22
N ASN A 3 -5.09 -48.35 -0.48
CA ASN A 3 -4.47 -47.02 -0.45
C ASN A 3 -5.36 -46.03 -1.24
N GLY A 4 -6.46 -45.58 -0.63
CA GLY A 4 -7.48 -44.76 -1.31
C GLY A 4 -7.60 -43.31 -0.84
N PHE A 5 -6.76 -42.84 0.08
CA PHE A 5 -6.91 -41.51 0.72
C PHE A 5 -5.65 -40.62 0.58
N GLY A 6 -4.77 -40.91 -0.38
CA GLY A 6 -3.51 -40.18 -0.56
C GLY A 6 -3.58 -38.94 -1.46
N TRP A 7 -4.64 -38.79 -2.27
CA TRP A 7 -4.72 -37.76 -3.30
C TRP A 7 -5.77 -36.67 -3.02
N GLY A 8 -6.83 -36.94 -2.26
CA GLY A 8 -7.81 -35.90 -1.88
C GLY A 8 -7.30 -34.98 -0.77
N GLY A 9 -6.67 -35.55 0.26
CA GLY A 9 -6.18 -34.79 1.42
C GLY A 9 -4.99 -33.87 1.12
N MET A 10 -4.14 -34.25 0.15
CA MET A 10 -2.97 -33.46 -0.24
C MET A 10 -3.37 -32.14 -0.93
N TRP A 11 -4.40 -32.18 -1.78
CA TRP A 11 -4.88 -31.02 -2.54
C TRP A 11 -5.67 -30.07 -1.65
N PHE A 12 -6.52 -30.60 -0.76
CA PHE A 12 -7.22 -29.80 0.24
C PHE A 12 -6.27 -29.10 1.20
N GLY A 13 -5.19 -29.77 1.63
CA GLY A 13 -4.15 -29.14 2.45
C GLY A 13 -3.46 -27.98 1.72
N TRP A 14 -3.12 -28.16 0.44
CA TRP A 14 -2.42 -27.14 -0.32
C TRP A 14 -3.29 -25.90 -0.62
N ILE A 15 -4.57 -26.12 -0.90
CA ILE A 15 -5.55 -25.04 -1.08
C ILE A 15 -5.74 -24.25 0.22
N PHE A 16 -5.80 -24.92 1.36
CA PHE A 16 -5.88 -24.25 2.67
C PHE A 16 -4.65 -23.37 2.92
N TRP A 17 -3.45 -23.87 2.63
CA TRP A 17 -2.21 -23.10 2.75
C TRP A 17 -2.17 -21.90 1.80
N LEU A 18 -2.63 -22.04 0.54
CA LEU A 18 -2.72 -20.94 -0.41
C LEU A 18 -3.71 -19.86 0.04
N LEU A 19 -4.87 -20.28 0.57
CA LEU A 19 -5.88 -19.36 1.10
C LEU A 19 -5.34 -18.60 2.31
N LEU A 20 -4.68 -19.30 3.23
CA LEU A 20 -4.03 -18.69 4.39
C LEU A 20 -2.95 -17.68 3.97
N LEU A 21 -2.11 -18.03 2.98
CA LEU A 21 -1.13 -17.10 2.41
C LEU A 21 -1.79 -15.87 1.78
N ALA A 22 -2.87 -16.06 1.01
CA ALA A 22 -3.61 -14.97 0.40
C ALA A 22 -4.20 -14.01 1.46
N VAL A 23 -4.72 -14.54 2.57
CA VAL A 23 -5.23 -13.74 3.69
C VAL A 23 -4.11 -12.95 4.36
N ILE A 24 -2.93 -13.55 4.58
CA ILE A 24 -1.77 -12.85 5.13
C ILE A 24 -1.35 -11.70 4.19
N ILE A 25 -1.22 -11.97 2.89
CA ILE A 25 -0.87 -10.96 1.89
C ILE A 25 -1.92 -9.83 1.90
N TRP A 26 -3.20 -10.17 1.89
CA TRP A 26 -4.30 -9.19 1.94
C TRP A 26 -4.27 -8.34 3.21
N ALA A 27 -3.97 -8.93 4.37
CA ALA A 27 -3.86 -8.21 5.64
C ALA A 27 -2.67 -7.25 5.64
N VAL A 28 -1.51 -7.69 5.17
CA VAL A 28 -0.31 -6.84 5.04
C VAL A 28 -0.57 -5.71 4.05
N VAL A 29 -1.11 -6.00 2.86
CA VAL A 29 -1.48 -4.98 1.88
C VAL A 29 -2.51 -4.01 2.46
N THR A 30 -3.53 -4.47 3.19
CA THR A 30 -4.53 -3.59 3.81
C THR A 30 -3.90 -2.65 4.85
N ILE A 31 -2.94 -3.13 5.66
CA ILE A 31 -2.25 -2.32 6.67
C ILE A 31 -1.30 -1.32 6.00
N VAL A 32 -0.51 -1.78 5.02
CA VAL A 32 0.44 -0.94 4.28
C VAL A 32 -0.30 0.09 3.43
N ASN A 33 -1.40 -0.29 2.78
CA ASN A 33 -2.21 0.57 1.92
C ASN A 33 -3.12 1.52 2.73
N ARG A 34 -3.40 1.23 4.01
CA ARG A 34 -3.98 2.21 4.95
C ARG A 34 -2.97 3.29 5.35
N ASN A 35 -1.68 2.97 5.43
CA ASN A 35 -0.61 3.96 5.61
C ASN A 35 -0.13 4.60 4.31
N GLN A 36 -0.49 4.04 3.15
CA GLN A 36 -0.30 4.59 1.81
C GLN A 36 -1.63 4.96 1.17
N GLY A 37 -2.61 5.38 1.98
CA GLY A 37 -3.73 6.17 1.49
C GLY A 37 -3.19 7.52 1.06
N HIS A 38 -2.52 7.55 -0.09
CA HIS A 38 -2.75 8.33 -1.30
C HIS A 38 -1.65 7.90 -2.29
N GLY A 39 -2.02 7.55 -3.52
CA GLY A 39 -1.01 7.26 -4.56
C GLY A 39 -1.36 6.20 -5.60
N SER A 40 -2.58 5.63 -5.61
CA SER A 40 -3.03 4.82 -6.74
C SER A 40 -4.21 5.46 -7.47
N ASN A 41 -3.93 6.54 -8.19
CA ASN A 41 -4.47 6.65 -9.53
C ASN A 41 -3.48 7.37 -10.46
N ARG A 42 -2.85 6.59 -11.33
CA ARG A 42 -2.11 7.10 -12.49
C ARG A 42 -3.10 7.87 -13.36
N TYR A 43 -3.10 9.21 -13.31
CA TYR A 43 -3.32 10.14 -14.43
C TYR A 43 -3.45 11.62 -13.99
N PHE A 44 -2.83 12.05 -12.88
CA PHE A 44 -2.89 13.46 -12.47
C PHE A 44 -1.48 14.08 -12.47
N PRO A 45 -1.38 15.37 -12.83
CA PRO A 45 -0.14 16.02 -13.21
C PRO A 45 0.83 16.00 -12.03
N ALA A 46 2.13 15.99 -12.31
CA ALA A 46 3.24 15.95 -11.34
C ALA A 46 3.13 16.94 -10.14
N HIS A 47 2.21 17.90 -10.21
CA HIS A 47 1.77 18.78 -9.14
C HIS A 47 1.24 18.08 -7.88
N GLU A 48 0.39 17.06 -8.05
CA GLU A 48 -0.26 16.40 -6.92
C GLU A 48 0.75 15.57 -6.11
N ASP A 49 1.69 14.91 -6.79
CA ASP A 49 2.79 14.18 -6.15
C ASP A 49 3.74 15.14 -5.43
N ALA A 50 4.05 16.29 -6.02
CA ALA A 50 4.89 17.31 -5.39
C ALA A 50 4.27 17.87 -4.09
N LEU A 51 2.95 18.13 -4.09
CA LEU A 51 2.24 18.58 -2.89
C LEU A 51 2.15 17.50 -1.80
N GLU A 52 1.97 16.23 -2.17
CA GLU A 52 1.94 15.12 -1.20
C GLU A 52 3.30 14.88 -0.55
N ILE A 53 4.37 14.95 -1.33
CA ILE A 53 5.75 14.89 -0.81
C ILE A 53 6.00 16.05 0.17
N LEU A 54 5.55 17.26 -0.16
CA LEU A 54 5.66 18.42 0.70
C LEU A 54 4.93 18.21 2.05
N LYS A 55 3.69 17.72 1.99
CA LYS A 55 2.86 17.46 3.17
C LYS A 55 3.47 16.39 4.07
N LYS A 56 4.11 15.36 3.47
CA LYS A 56 4.80 14.30 4.20
C LYS A 56 6.02 14.83 4.96
N ARG A 57 6.80 15.74 4.37
CA ARG A 57 7.97 16.37 5.03
C ARG A 57 7.55 17.33 6.14
N TYR A 58 6.45 18.08 5.94
CA TYR A 58 5.87 18.92 6.98
C TYR A 58 5.39 18.08 8.18
N ALA A 59 4.70 16.97 7.93
CA ALA A 59 4.25 16.05 8.99
C ALA A 59 5.41 15.39 9.75
N ARG A 60 6.57 15.22 9.12
CA ARG A 60 7.81 14.77 9.77
C ARG A 60 8.53 15.87 10.54
N GLY A 61 8.11 17.13 10.43
CA GLY A 61 8.78 18.28 11.03
C GLY A 61 10.09 18.67 10.33
N GLU A 62 10.36 18.13 9.12
CA GLU A 62 11.57 18.44 8.35
C GLU A 62 11.52 19.85 7.74
N ILE A 63 10.32 20.40 7.56
CA ILE A 63 10.09 21.75 7.03
C ILE A 63 9.16 22.55 7.93
N THR A 64 9.41 23.85 8.04
CA THR A 64 8.55 24.77 8.79
C THR A 64 7.32 25.17 7.97
N ARG A 65 6.28 25.67 8.66
CA ARG A 65 5.03 26.13 8.01
C ARG A 65 5.27 27.19 6.93
N GLU A 66 6.24 28.07 7.16
CA GLU A 66 6.63 29.13 6.21
C GLU A 66 7.20 28.54 4.91
N GLN A 67 8.08 27.55 5.02
CA GLN A 67 8.66 26.86 3.86
C GLN A 67 7.62 26.06 3.08
N PHE A 68 6.68 25.41 3.79
CA PHE A 68 5.57 24.70 3.15
C PHE A 68 4.68 25.65 2.33
N GLU A 69 4.33 26.82 2.88
CA GLU A 69 3.50 27.81 2.18
C GLU A 69 4.19 28.42 0.96
N GLN A 70 5.51 28.64 1.00
CA GLN A 70 6.27 29.11 -0.16
C GLN A 70 6.26 28.07 -1.29
N MET A 71 6.68 26.84 -1.00
CA MET A 71 6.78 25.78 -2.01
C MET A 71 5.40 25.39 -2.58
N LYS A 72 4.33 25.44 -1.78
CA LYS A 72 2.97 25.23 -2.26
C LYS A 72 2.52 26.30 -3.26
N LYS A 73 2.92 27.56 -3.05
CA LYS A 73 2.63 28.66 -3.98
C LYS A 73 3.42 28.50 -5.28
N ASP A 74 4.69 28.12 -5.18
CA ASP A 74 5.56 27.92 -6.35
C ASP A 74 5.06 26.78 -7.24
N LEU A 75 4.55 25.70 -6.65
CA LEU A 75 4.01 24.57 -7.42
C LEU A 75 2.71 24.96 -8.15
N ASN A 76 1.86 25.80 -7.58
CA ASN A 76 0.57 26.19 -8.16
C ASN A 76 0.67 27.33 -9.21
N SER A 77 1.87 27.61 -9.70
CA SER A 77 2.17 28.66 -10.67
C SER A 77 2.64 28.08 -12.00
#